data_AF-A0A1W9X0T2-F1
#
_entry.id   AF-A0A1W9X0T2-F1
#
_cell.length_a   1.000
_cell.length_b   1.000
_cell.length_c   1.000
_cell.angle_alpha   90.00
_cell.angle_beta   90.00
_cell.angle_gamma   90.00
#
_symmetry.space_group_name_H-M   'P 1'
#
loop_
_entity.id
_entity.type
_entity.pdbx_description
1 polymer ?
#
loop_
_entity_poly.entity_id
_entity_poly.type
_entity_poly.pdbx_seq_one_letter_code
_entity_poly.pdbx_strand_id
1 'polypeptide(L)'
;MPHFPDWEGDFSEYINGVPNVSGSEKILQKTLLDSSPSSPHPVFLHDSGIDFGRIRSACAVALHMHQPLIPAGGGDLHTAEMICNLKYMWDNQCIGDNHNAPAFHWCYKRIAEFLPQLVNEGKQPRVMLEYSGTLLHGLRQMELHDVLDYLKTITLDHNYRRTVEWLGCPWGHAVAPSTPVQDFRLHVLAWQHHFAAIFGLEALSRVRGFSPSEMALPNHPDIAYEFVKTLKDCGYQWVLVQEHSVERPENGRNPDRPHIPHRLVCTNSYGETASIIAIIKTQGSDTKLVAQMQPYYEAREQSRWDLGGKSVPPLITQIADGENGGVMMNEFPHKFFEVSNDSTGSDTPLMNATEYLEHLFAMGIQEQDLPVVQPIMQKRLWDRVKPGDGPEKMAQVIEELKKEDNQFHVEGGSWTNNLSWVKGYENVLGPMEKVSALFNEKAIKGRIPTNEHRYRNALYHMMASQTSCYRYWGQGLWTDYGQEICRRAHDILTYDF
;
A
#
# COMPACT_ATOMS: atom_id res chain seq x y z
N MET A 1 -9.43 19.96 2.07
CA MET A 1 -10.04 19.17 0.98
C MET A 1 -9.83 19.92 -0.32
N PRO A 2 -9.36 19.27 -1.41
CA PRO A 2 -9.29 19.87 -2.74
C PRO A 2 -10.69 20.30 -3.26
N HIS A 3 -10.73 21.19 -4.25
CA HIS A 3 -11.97 21.61 -4.89
C HIS A 3 -12.39 20.60 -5.96
N PHE A 4 -13.28 19.67 -5.59
CA PHE A 4 -13.77 18.64 -6.51
C PHE A 4 -14.82 19.20 -7.49
N PRO A 5 -14.57 19.16 -8.81
CA PRO A 5 -15.50 19.68 -9.82
C PRO A 5 -16.83 18.91 -9.85
N ASP A 6 -17.92 19.57 -10.27
CA ASP A 6 -19.19 18.93 -10.65
C ASP A 6 -19.15 18.56 -12.15
N TRP A 7 -18.57 17.40 -12.47
CA TRP A 7 -18.48 16.88 -13.85
C TRP A 7 -18.54 15.34 -13.86
N GLU A 8 -18.82 14.75 -15.02
CA GLU A 8 -19.06 13.30 -15.20
C GLU A 8 -17.79 12.42 -15.18
N GLY A 9 -16.62 13.02 -14.90
CA GLY A 9 -15.33 12.31 -14.89
C GLY A 9 -14.76 12.03 -16.28
N ASP A 10 -13.45 11.79 -16.34
CA ASP A 10 -12.74 11.23 -17.49
C ASP A 10 -11.94 10.05 -16.96
N PHE A 11 -12.06 8.90 -17.61
CA PHE A 11 -11.36 7.66 -17.25
C PHE A 11 -10.38 7.23 -18.34
N SER A 12 -10.02 8.14 -19.26
CA SER A 12 -8.84 7.96 -20.11
C SER A 12 -7.62 7.71 -19.23
N GLU A 13 -6.76 6.76 -19.59
CA GLU A 13 -5.54 6.45 -18.82
C GLU A 13 -4.62 7.70 -18.72
N TYR A 14 -4.65 8.57 -19.74
CA TYR A 14 -3.84 9.80 -19.82
C TYR A 14 -4.71 10.99 -20.22
N ILE A 15 -4.46 12.13 -19.57
CA ILE A 15 -5.15 13.39 -19.85
C ILE A 15 -4.09 14.49 -20.00
N ASN A 16 -4.04 15.14 -21.17
CA ASN A 16 -3.04 16.16 -21.49
C ASN A 16 -1.58 15.69 -21.27
N GLY A 17 -1.27 14.44 -21.63
CA GLY A 17 0.09 13.89 -21.58
C GLY A 17 0.59 13.43 -20.22
N VAL A 18 -0.23 13.49 -19.17
CA VAL A 18 0.09 12.96 -17.83
C VAL A 18 -0.91 11.88 -17.39
N PRO A 19 -0.54 10.96 -16.48
CA PRO A 19 -1.45 9.95 -15.98
C PRO A 19 -2.69 10.54 -15.35
N ASN A 20 -3.83 9.86 -15.49
CA ASN A 20 -5.08 10.28 -14.88
C ASN A 20 -5.06 10.01 -13.36
N VAL A 21 -4.63 11.04 -12.61
CA VAL A 21 -4.44 10.98 -11.15
C VAL A 21 -5.38 11.92 -10.37
N SER A 22 -6.26 12.65 -11.05
CA SER A 22 -7.18 13.59 -10.41
C SER A 22 -8.33 14.03 -11.33
N GLY A 23 -9.40 14.52 -10.73
CA GLY A 23 -10.54 15.13 -11.41
C GLY A 23 -11.86 14.41 -11.14
N SER A 24 -11.87 13.08 -11.17
CA SER A 24 -13.08 12.25 -11.00
C SER A 24 -13.45 11.91 -9.53
N GLU A 25 -13.03 12.70 -8.53
CA GLU A 25 -13.06 12.29 -7.11
C GLU A 25 -14.47 11.96 -6.61
N LYS A 26 -15.51 12.68 -7.06
CA LYS A 26 -16.90 12.43 -6.67
C LYS A 26 -17.40 11.06 -7.12
N ILE A 27 -17.03 10.62 -8.32
CA ILE A 27 -17.45 9.32 -8.87
C ILE A 27 -16.73 8.19 -8.15
N LEU A 28 -15.43 8.35 -7.88
CA LEU A 28 -14.67 7.38 -7.09
C LEU A 28 -15.26 7.26 -5.68
N GLN A 29 -15.50 8.38 -5.01
CA GLN A 29 -16.08 8.40 -3.67
C GLN A 29 -17.45 7.72 -3.65
N LYS A 30 -18.32 8.02 -4.62
CA LYS A 30 -19.61 7.34 -4.76
C LYS A 30 -19.45 5.83 -4.97
N THR A 31 -18.58 5.41 -5.89
CA THR A 31 -18.32 3.99 -6.20
C THR A 31 -17.88 3.22 -4.95
N LEU A 32 -17.00 3.83 -4.15
CA LEU A 32 -16.46 3.21 -2.93
C LEU A 32 -17.49 3.22 -1.78
N LEU A 33 -18.31 4.27 -1.67
CA LEU A 33 -19.42 4.34 -0.70
C LEU A 33 -20.50 3.30 -1.00
N ASP A 34 -20.88 3.13 -2.27
CA ASP A 34 -21.85 2.12 -2.71
C ASP A 34 -21.34 0.68 -2.45
N SER A 35 -20.02 0.55 -2.26
CA SER A 35 -19.30 -0.69 -1.99
C SER A 35 -18.85 -0.84 -0.51
N SER A 36 -19.30 0.07 0.36
CA SER A 36 -18.99 0.13 1.80
C SER A 36 -19.41 -1.14 2.55
N PRO A 37 -18.86 -1.44 3.76
CA PRO A 37 -19.35 -2.55 4.60
C PRO A 37 -20.82 -2.43 5.02
N SER A 38 -21.44 -1.25 4.86
CA SER A 38 -22.89 -1.05 5.01
C SER A 38 -23.71 -1.49 3.78
N SER A 39 -23.04 -1.80 2.67
CA SER A 39 -23.60 -2.40 1.46
C SER A 39 -23.65 -3.92 1.62
N PRO A 40 -24.79 -4.59 1.36
CA PRO A 40 -25.02 -5.99 1.73
C PRO A 40 -24.31 -7.03 0.85
N HIS A 41 -23.33 -6.62 0.02
CA HIS A 41 -22.76 -7.48 -1.01
C HIS A 41 -21.27 -7.79 -0.76
N PRO A 42 -20.96 -9.02 -0.29
CA PRO A 42 -19.57 -9.46 -0.21
C PRO A 42 -18.95 -9.56 -1.61
N VAL A 43 -17.66 -9.24 -1.70
CA VAL A 43 -16.85 -9.23 -2.92
C VAL A 43 -16.49 -10.64 -3.38
N PHE A 44 -16.08 -11.50 -2.44
CA PHE A 44 -15.52 -12.82 -2.75
C PHE A 44 -16.35 -13.97 -2.19
N LEU A 45 -17.12 -13.74 -1.11
CA LEU A 45 -17.82 -14.81 -0.38
C LEU A 45 -18.73 -15.68 -1.27
N HIS A 46 -19.47 -15.06 -2.19
CA HIS A 46 -20.38 -15.80 -3.09
C HIS A 46 -19.65 -16.71 -4.08
N ASP A 47 -18.43 -16.33 -4.46
CA ASP A 47 -17.58 -17.07 -5.39
C ASP A 47 -16.53 -17.93 -4.66
N SER A 48 -16.55 -17.94 -3.31
CA SER A 48 -15.61 -18.68 -2.48
C SER A 48 -15.95 -20.17 -2.47
N GLY A 49 -14.99 -21.00 -2.90
CA GLY A 49 -15.10 -22.46 -2.86
C GLY A 49 -14.66 -23.08 -1.53
N ILE A 50 -14.40 -22.27 -0.50
CA ILE A 50 -13.79 -22.71 0.76
C ILE A 50 -14.87 -23.00 1.81
N ASP A 51 -14.89 -24.22 2.34
CA ASP A 51 -15.71 -24.57 3.52
C ASP A 51 -15.01 -24.08 4.80
N PHE A 52 -15.27 -22.83 5.15
CA PHE A 52 -14.66 -22.15 6.30
C PHE A 52 -14.88 -22.86 7.65
N GLY A 53 -15.94 -23.67 7.76
CA GLY A 53 -16.23 -24.47 8.94
C GLY A 53 -15.30 -25.68 9.10
N ARG A 54 -14.71 -26.18 8.00
CA ARG A 54 -13.85 -27.37 7.99
C ARG A 54 -12.35 -27.08 8.05
N ILE A 55 -11.93 -25.93 7.55
CA ILE A 55 -10.49 -25.61 7.51
C ILE A 55 -9.93 -25.38 8.92
N ARG A 56 -8.66 -25.73 9.12
CA ARG A 56 -7.96 -25.53 10.40
C ARG A 56 -7.24 -24.19 10.47
N SER A 57 -6.82 -23.65 9.33
CA SER A 57 -6.06 -22.41 9.15
C SER A 57 -6.11 -22.00 7.67
N ALA A 58 -5.57 -20.84 7.33
CA ALA A 58 -5.42 -20.38 5.95
C ALA A 58 -4.15 -19.55 5.80
N CYS A 59 -3.67 -19.40 4.56
CA CYS A 59 -2.51 -18.59 4.22
C CYS A 59 -2.86 -17.51 3.19
N ALA A 60 -2.36 -16.30 3.41
CA ALA A 60 -2.43 -15.17 2.50
C ALA A 60 -1.02 -14.70 2.12
N VAL A 61 -0.81 -14.47 0.82
CA VAL A 61 0.44 -13.96 0.26
C VAL A 61 0.13 -12.74 -0.59
N ALA A 62 0.85 -11.65 -0.32
CA ALA A 62 0.84 -10.44 -1.14
C ALA A 62 2.18 -10.28 -1.87
N LEU A 63 2.11 -9.80 -3.11
CA LEU A 63 3.27 -9.37 -3.89
C LEU A 63 3.25 -7.85 -4.03
N HIS A 64 4.30 -7.21 -3.53
CA HIS A 64 4.56 -5.79 -3.67
C HIS A 64 5.38 -5.56 -4.95
N MET A 65 4.89 -4.76 -5.88
CA MET A 65 5.53 -4.50 -7.18
C MET A 65 5.76 -3.00 -7.36
N HIS A 66 7.01 -2.58 -7.50
CA HIS A 66 7.35 -1.17 -7.51
C HIS A 66 8.59 -0.82 -8.33
N GLN A 67 8.47 0.25 -9.13
CA GLN A 67 9.60 0.97 -9.69
C GLN A 67 9.39 2.48 -9.53
N PRO A 68 10.45 3.24 -9.17
CA PRO A 68 10.37 4.69 -9.12
C PRO A 68 10.41 5.30 -10.53
N LEU A 69 9.94 6.54 -10.64
CA LEU A 69 10.24 7.38 -11.80
C LEU A 69 11.58 8.08 -11.56
N ILE A 70 12.38 8.24 -12.60
CA ILE A 70 13.68 8.92 -12.55
C ILE A 70 13.84 9.82 -13.78
N PRO A 71 14.43 11.02 -13.65
CA PRO A 71 14.73 11.92 -14.76
C PRO A 71 15.97 11.42 -15.54
N ALA A 72 15.86 10.26 -16.18
CA ALA A 72 16.98 9.57 -16.82
C ALA A 72 16.71 9.17 -18.28
N GLY A 73 15.64 9.68 -18.91
CA GLY A 73 15.35 9.50 -20.34
C GLY A 73 16.21 10.38 -21.25
N GLY A 74 17.48 10.60 -20.91
CA GLY A 74 18.40 11.50 -21.59
C GLY A 74 19.73 11.65 -20.83
N GLY A 75 20.67 12.40 -21.40
CA GLY A 75 22.02 12.56 -20.83
C GLY A 75 22.19 13.71 -19.83
N ASP A 76 21.22 14.63 -19.75
CA ASP A 76 21.26 15.80 -18.86
C ASP A 76 20.10 15.74 -17.86
N LEU A 77 20.42 15.68 -16.58
CA LEU A 77 19.47 15.59 -15.47
C LEU A 77 18.35 16.65 -15.54
N HIS A 78 18.69 17.88 -15.93
CA HIS A 78 17.75 19.00 -15.91
C HIS A 78 16.72 18.97 -17.05
N THR A 79 17.02 18.25 -18.13
CA THR A 79 16.18 18.20 -19.34
C THR A 79 15.71 16.79 -19.68
N ALA A 80 16.27 15.75 -19.06
CA ALA A 80 15.93 14.37 -19.31
C ALA A 80 14.45 14.09 -19.01
N GLU A 81 13.83 13.26 -19.86
CA GLU A 81 12.48 12.78 -19.65
C GLU A 81 12.39 11.98 -18.33
N MET A 82 11.27 12.14 -17.62
CA MET A 82 10.95 11.25 -16.49
C MET A 82 10.52 9.90 -17.03
N ILE A 83 11.30 8.87 -16.73
CA ILE A 83 11.05 7.49 -17.15
C ILE A 83 10.96 6.59 -15.93
N CYS A 84 10.28 5.46 -16.05
CA CYS A 84 10.37 4.39 -15.06
C CYS A 84 11.80 3.84 -14.99
N ASN A 85 12.28 3.53 -13.78
CA ASN A 85 13.61 2.95 -13.60
C ASN A 85 13.77 1.62 -14.35
N LEU A 86 12.71 0.82 -14.53
CA LEU A 86 12.76 -0.39 -15.38
C LEU A 86 13.16 -0.07 -16.83
N LYS A 87 12.72 1.07 -17.39
CA LYS A 87 13.12 1.51 -18.74
C LYS A 87 14.62 1.81 -18.79
N TYR A 88 15.13 2.53 -17.79
CA TYR A 88 16.55 2.81 -17.67
C TYR A 88 17.37 1.52 -17.58
N MET A 89 16.94 0.56 -16.73
CA MET A 89 17.59 -0.74 -16.62
C MET A 89 17.57 -1.49 -17.96
N TRP A 90 16.44 -1.48 -18.65
CA TRP A 90 16.27 -2.16 -19.94
C TRP A 90 17.20 -1.62 -21.03
N ASP A 91 17.33 -0.30 -21.11
CA ASP A 91 18.20 0.36 -22.08
C ASP A 91 19.70 0.22 -21.74
N ASN A 92 20.02 -0.06 -20.47
CA ASN A 92 21.38 -0.05 -19.93
C ASN A 92 21.76 -1.37 -19.24
N GLN A 93 21.37 -2.52 -19.79
CA GLN A 93 21.54 -3.84 -19.15
C GLN A 93 22.99 -4.22 -18.80
N CYS A 94 23.99 -3.60 -19.43
CA CYS A 94 25.40 -3.87 -19.13
C CYS A 94 25.92 -3.16 -17.87
N ILE A 95 25.11 -2.32 -17.22
CA ILE A 95 25.51 -1.53 -16.05
C ILE A 95 24.96 -2.19 -14.78
N GLY A 96 25.86 -2.68 -13.92
CA GLY A 96 25.51 -3.23 -12.61
C GLY A 96 24.38 -4.27 -12.67
N ASP A 97 23.35 -4.08 -11.83
CA ASP A 97 22.22 -5.00 -11.72
C ASP A 97 21.11 -4.78 -12.77
N ASN A 98 21.33 -3.90 -13.75
CA ASN A 98 20.36 -3.63 -14.82
C ASN A 98 20.08 -4.86 -15.69
N HIS A 99 20.98 -5.84 -15.72
CA HIS A 99 20.78 -7.12 -16.38
C HIS A 99 19.54 -7.89 -15.86
N ASN A 100 18.99 -7.51 -14.70
CA ASN A 100 17.75 -8.07 -14.16
C ASN A 100 16.47 -7.53 -14.84
N ALA A 101 16.55 -6.52 -15.71
CA ALA A 101 15.35 -5.92 -16.33
C ALA A 101 14.41 -6.95 -17.02
N PRO A 102 14.91 -7.96 -17.77
CA PRO A 102 14.05 -9.01 -18.33
C PRO A 102 13.36 -9.88 -17.25
N ALA A 103 14.04 -10.14 -16.13
CA ALA A 103 13.46 -10.89 -15.03
C ALA A 103 12.39 -10.07 -14.30
N PHE A 104 12.62 -8.77 -14.09
CA PHE A 104 11.64 -7.85 -13.49
C PHE A 104 10.39 -7.73 -14.35
N HIS A 105 10.56 -7.54 -15.66
CA HIS A 105 9.45 -7.58 -16.62
C HIS A 105 8.58 -8.83 -16.45
N TRP A 106 9.20 -10.02 -16.38
CA TRP A 106 8.46 -11.24 -16.15
C TRP A 106 7.84 -11.30 -14.75
N CYS A 107 8.51 -10.83 -13.70
CA CYS A 107 7.94 -10.76 -12.35
C CYS A 107 6.62 -9.97 -12.30
N TYR A 108 6.53 -8.85 -13.02
CA TYR A 108 5.32 -8.03 -13.10
C TYR A 108 4.16 -8.67 -13.86
N LYS A 109 4.44 -9.72 -14.65
CA LYS A 109 3.47 -10.42 -15.50
C LYS A 109 3.08 -11.79 -14.97
N ARG A 110 4.05 -12.55 -14.47
CA ARG A 110 3.99 -14.01 -14.31
C ARG A 110 2.83 -14.51 -13.48
N ILE A 111 2.43 -13.78 -12.44
CA ILE A 111 1.29 -14.18 -11.62
C ILE A 111 0.00 -14.25 -12.44
N ALA A 112 -0.16 -13.34 -13.40
CA ALA A 112 -1.29 -13.33 -14.32
C ALA A 112 -1.22 -14.42 -15.41
N GLU A 113 -0.06 -15.07 -15.58
CA GLU A 113 0.06 -16.30 -16.38
C GLU A 113 -0.29 -17.54 -15.53
N PHE A 114 0.15 -17.56 -14.27
CA PHE A 114 -0.01 -18.71 -13.38
C PHE A 114 -1.47 -18.93 -12.96
N LEU A 115 -2.18 -17.86 -12.63
CA LEU A 115 -3.54 -17.96 -12.09
C LEU A 115 -4.52 -18.59 -13.10
N PRO A 116 -4.61 -18.14 -14.37
CA PRO A 116 -5.46 -18.80 -15.36
C PRO A 116 -5.11 -20.26 -15.56
N GLN A 117 -3.82 -20.61 -15.61
CA GLN A 117 -3.38 -22.00 -15.76
C GLN A 117 -3.89 -22.86 -14.59
N LEU A 118 -3.58 -22.44 -13.36
CA LEU A 118 -3.99 -23.17 -12.14
C LEU A 118 -5.52 -23.31 -12.05
N VAL A 119 -6.27 -22.26 -12.36
CA VAL A 119 -7.74 -22.32 -12.38
C VAL A 119 -8.25 -23.31 -13.42
N ASN A 120 -7.68 -23.32 -14.62
CA ASN A 120 -8.05 -24.27 -15.69
C ASN A 120 -7.69 -25.73 -15.33
N GLU A 121 -6.69 -25.93 -14.47
CA GLU A 121 -6.32 -27.23 -13.88
C GLU A 121 -7.19 -27.62 -12.67
N GLY A 122 -8.24 -26.84 -12.37
CA GLY A 122 -9.17 -27.09 -11.26
C GLY A 122 -8.64 -26.68 -9.89
N LYS A 123 -7.59 -25.86 -9.83
CA LYS A 123 -7.00 -25.35 -8.58
C LYS A 123 -7.68 -24.06 -8.12
N GLN A 124 -7.50 -23.74 -6.85
CA GLN A 124 -8.05 -22.53 -6.23
C GLN A 124 -6.95 -21.63 -5.67
N PRO A 125 -6.07 -21.06 -6.52
CA PRO A 125 -5.02 -20.16 -6.05
C PRO A 125 -5.62 -18.85 -5.49
N ARG A 126 -4.87 -18.20 -4.60
CA ARG A 126 -5.13 -16.83 -4.12
C ARG A 126 -3.83 -16.07 -4.01
N VAL A 127 -3.89 -14.79 -4.36
CA VAL A 127 -2.79 -13.83 -4.20
C VAL A 127 -3.35 -12.43 -4.04
N MET A 128 -2.68 -11.62 -3.22
CA MET A 128 -2.92 -10.19 -3.13
C MET A 128 -1.86 -9.43 -3.94
N LEU A 129 -2.26 -8.39 -4.67
CA LEU A 129 -1.36 -7.64 -5.54
C LEU A 129 -1.35 -6.16 -5.14
N GLU A 130 -0.15 -5.63 -4.95
CA GLU A 130 0.09 -4.21 -4.76
C GLU A 130 1.02 -3.71 -5.86
N TYR A 131 0.50 -2.89 -6.78
CA TYR A 131 1.32 -2.25 -7.83
C TYR A 131 1.28 -0.75 -7.61
N SER A 132 2.45 -0.12 -7.46
CA SER A 132 2.51 1.34 -7.32
C SER A 132 2.00 2.05 -8.58
N GLY A 133 1.48 3.26 -8.41
CA GLY A 133 1.03 4.10 -9.52
C GLY A 133 2.15 4.44 -10.50
N THR A 134 3.37 4.64 -9.99
CA THR A 134 4.59 4.85 -10.80
C THR A 134 4.96 3.65 -11.65
N LEU A 135 4.81 2.43 -11.12
CA LEU A 135 5.05 1.22 -11.90
C LEU A 135 4.01 1.08 -13.00
N LEU A 136 2.72 1.22 -12.69
CA LEU A 136 1.65 1.16 -13.69
C LEU A 136 1.86 2.20 -14.81
N HIS A 137 2.24 3.42 -14.43
CA HIS A 137 2.60 4.47 -15.38
C HIS A 137 3.81 4.06 -16.24
N GLY A 138 4.84 3.53 -15.60
CA GLY A 138 6.06 3.05 -16.25
C GLY A 138 5.81 1.94 -17.26
N LEU A 139 5.03 0.93 -16.89
CA LEU A 139 4.65 -0.17 -17.80
C LEU A 139 3.96 0.36 -19.06
N ARG A 140 3.08 1.36 -18.91
CA ARG A 140 2.42 1.97 -20.06
C ARG A 140 3.37 2.82 -20.90
N GLN A 141 4.22 3.65 -20.27
CA GLN A 141 5.23 4.45 -20.99
C GLN A 141 6.22 3.58 -21.76
N MET A 142 6.53 2.39 -21.25
CA MET A 142 7.38 1.39 -21.89
C MET A 142 6.66 0.57 -22.97
N GLU A 143 5.37 0.81 -23.20
CA GLU A 143 4.54 0.03 -24.14
C GLU A 143 4.50 -1.48 -23.81
N LEU A 144 4.60 -1.84 -22.52
CA LEU A 144 4.50 -3.22 -22.04
C LEU A 144 3.02 -3.66 -21.98
N HIS A 145 2.39 -3.66 -23.15
CA HIS A 145 1.00 -4.03 -23.33
C HIS A 145 0.73 -5.46 -22.89
N ASP A 146 1.69 -6.37 -23.09
CA ASP A 146 1.53 -7.74 -22.64
C ASP A 146 1.32 -7.81 -21.13
N VAL A 147 2.14 -7.15 -20.32
CA VAL A 147 1.96 -7.12 -18.85
C VAL A 147 0.57 -6.60 -18.48
N LEU A 148 0.17 -5.46 -19.05
CA LEU A 148 -1.11 -4.82 -18.73
C LEU A 148 -2.33 -5.64 -19.19
N ASP A 149 -2.26 -6.30 -20.34
CA ASP A 149 -3.34 -7.14 -20.85
C ASP A 149 -3.53 -8.42 -20.02
N TYR A 150 -2.43 -9.02 -19.56
CA TYR A 150 -2.48 -10.14 -18.61
C TYR A 150 -3.07 -9.70 -17.26
N LEU A 151 -2.66 -8.55 -16.73
CA LEU A 151 -3.24 -8.00 -15.50
C LEU A 151 -4.73 -7.68 -15.65
N LYS A 152 -5.16 -7.11 -16.79
CA LYS A 152 -6.58 -6.90 -17.11
C LYS A 152 -7.35 -8.22 -17.12
N THR A 153 -6.77 -9.28 -17.69
CA THR A 153 -7.40 -10.61 -17.73
C THR A 153 -7.74 -11.13 -16.34
N ILE A 154 -6.77 -11.19 -15.42
CA ILE A 154 -7.02 -11.69 -14.05
C ILE A 154 -7.87 -10.74 -13.20
N THR A 155 -7.95 -9.46 -13.58
CA THR A 155 -8.70 -8.46 -12.82
C THR A 155 -10.16 -8.36 -13.23
N LEU A 156 -10.45 -8.52 -14.53
CA LEU A 156 -11.75 -8.25 -15.12
C LEU A 156 -12.54 -9.51 -15.46
N ASP A 157 -11.88 -10.61 -15.83
CA ASP A 157 -12.57 -11.84 -16.18
C ASP A 157 -13.18 -12.50 -14.93
N HIS A 158 -14.49 -12.78 -14.96
CA HIS A 158 -15.21 -13.45 -13.87
C HIS A 158 -14.66 -14.84 -13.52
N ASN A 159 -13.98 -15.50 -14.46
CA ASN A 159 -13.36 -16.81 -14.22
C ASN A 159 -12.16 -16.70 -13.27
N TYR A 160 -11.47 -15.56 -13.28
CA TYR A 160 -10.18 -15.37 -12.59
C TYR A 160 -10.23 -14.34 -11.46
N ARG A 161 -11.10 -13.32 -11.53
CA ARG A 161 -11.11 -12.20 -10.56
C ARG A 161 -11.24 -12.60 -9.09
N ARG A 162 -11.77 -13.80 -8.79
CA ARG A 162 -11.84 -14.33 -7.41
C ARG A 162 -10.47 -14.75 -6.85
N THR A 163 -9.47 -14.96 -7.70
CA THR A 163 -8.14 -15.42 -7.28
C THR A 163 -7.21 -14.28 -6.89
N VAL A 164 -7.61 -13.04 -7.14
CA VAL A 164 -6.78 -11.84 -6.97
C VAL A 164 -7.51 -10.82 -6.14
N GLU A 165 -6.85 -10.33 -5.11
CA GLU A 165 -7.27 -9.14 -4.39
C GLU A 165 -6.25 -8.02 -4.62
N TRP A 166 -6.69 -6.92 -5.21
CA TRP A 166 -5.85 -5.73 -5.35
C TRP A 166 -5.85 -4.95 -4.04
N LEU A 167 -4.66 -4.53 -3.61
CA LEU A 167 -4.45 -3.65 -2.48
C LEU A 167 -4.20 -2.23 -2.97
N GLY A 168 -4.88 -1.26 -2.35
CA GLY A 168 -4.51 0.14 -2.55
C GLY A 168 -3.14 0.43 -1.95
N CYS A 169 -2.43 1.37 -2.56
CA CYS A 169 -1.16 1.87 -2.03
C CYS A 169 -0.97 3.35 -2.44
N PRO A 170 0.03 4.05 -1.88
CA PRO A 170 0.36 5.41 -2.31
C PRO A 170 0.84 5.40 -3.76
N TRP A 171 0.28 6.26 -4.63
CA TRP A 171 0.62 6.28 -6.06
C TRP A 171 2.13 6.36 -6.34
N GLY A 172 2.85 7.19 -5.58
CA GLY A 172 4.28 7.44 -5.74
C GLY A 172 5.18 6.58 -4.86
N HIS A 173 4.64 5.57 -4.16
CA HIS A 173 5.35 4.82 -3.13
C HIS A 173 5.89 5.70 -1.99
N ALA A 174 5.01 6.57 -1.49
CA ALA A 174 5.31 7.52 -0.42
C ALA A 174 5.16 6.87 0.96
N VAL A 175 6.14 7.08 1.83
CA VAL A 175 6.18 6.50 3.18
C VAL A 175 5.39 7.40 4.13
N ALA A 176 4.28 6.88 4.67
CA ALA A 176 3.31 7.66 5.44
C ALA A 176 3.92 8.46 6.62
N PRO A 177 4.84 7.91 7.44
CA PRO A 177 5.45 8.67 8.52
C PRO A 177 6.27 9.91 8.11
N SER A 178 6.81 9.94 6.90
CA SER A 178 7.70 11.02 6.42
C SER A 178 7.12 11.84 5.27
N THR A 179 5.84 11.62 4.95
CA THR A 179 5.12 12.37 3.91
C THR A 179 4.15 13.33 4.59
N PRO A 180 4.06 14.60 4.18
CA PRO A 180 3.05 15.51 4.70
C PRO A 180 1.65 14.91 4.58
N VAL A 181 0.87 14.97 5.66
CA VAL A 181 -0.44 14.30 5.77
C VAL A 181 -1.37 14.63 4.60
N GLN A 182 -1.42 15.90 4.21
CA GLN A 182 -2.25 16.34 3.09
C GLN A 182 -1.85 15.70 1.76
N ASP A 183 -0.55 15.46 1.54
CA ASP A 183 -0.05 14.88 0.29
C ASP A 183 -0.22 13.36 0.29
N PHE A 184 -0.07 12.71 1.45
CA PHE A 184 -0.35 11.29 1.58
C PHE A 184 -1.79 10.97 1.14
N ARG A 185 -2.76 11.80 1.55
CA ARG A 185 -4.14 11.67 1.07
C ARG A 185 -4.26 11.82 -0.45
N LEU A 186 -3.51 12.73 -1.06
CA LEU A 186 -3.51 12.90 -2.51
C LEU A 186 -2.92 11.68 -3.23
N HIS A 187 -1.87 11.06 -2.68
CA HIS A 187 -1.32 9.81 -3.19
C HIS A 187 -2.33 8.66 -3.19
N VAL A 188 -3.12 8.53 -2.11
CA VAL A 188 -4.14 7.49 -1.99
C VAL A 188 -5.24 7.69 -3.03
N LEU A 189 -5.72 8.92 -3.21
CA LEU A 189 -6.73 9.24 -4.22
C LEU A 189 -6.19 9.03 -5.64
N ALA A 190 -4.98 9.52 -5.91
CA ALA A 190 -4.33 9.39 -7.22
C ALA A 190 -4.18 7.93 -7.65
N TRP A 191 -3.89 7.03 -6.72
CA TRP A 191 -3.84 5.60 -7.01
C TRP A 191 -5.22 5.08 -7.45
N GLN A 192 -6.30 5.45 -6.75
CA GLN A 192 -7.67 5.05 -7.11
C GLN A 192 -8.08 5.59 -8.49
N HIS A 193 -7.72 6.83 -8.81
CA HIS A 193 -7.93 7.40 -10.15
C HIS A 193 -7.24 6.58 -11.23
N HIS A 194 -5.94 6.35 -11.05
CA HIS A 194 -5.14 5.69 -12.05
C HIS A 194 -5.55 4.22 -12.22
N PHE A 195 -5.83 3.54 -11.10
CA PHE A 195 -6.35 2.17 -11.10
C PHE A 195 -7.69 2.07 -11.83
N ALA A 196 -8.65 2.96 -11.54
CA ALA A 196 -9.94 2.98 -12.21
C ALA A 196 -9.83 3.31 -13.70
N ALA A 197 -8.87 4.14 -14.11
CA ALA A 197 -8.63 4.43 -15.53
C ALA A 197 -8.12 3.19 -16.30
N ILE A 198 -7.32 2.34 -15.66
CA ILE A 198 -6.76 1.13 -16.29
C ILE A 198 -7.74 -0.04 -16.23
N PHE A 199 -8.35 -0.30 -15.07
CA PHE A 199 -9.13 -1.50 -14.77
C PHE A 199 -10.64 -1.24 -14.62
N GLY A 200 -11.08 0.02 -14.62
CA GLY A 200 -12.49 0.38 -14.47
C GLY A 200 -12.97 0.46 -13.03
N LEU A 201 -14.13 1.10 -12.86
CA LEU A 201 -14.75 1.36 -11.56
C LEU A 201 -15.20 0.08 -10.84
N GLU A 202 -15.63 -0.96 -11.58
CA GLU A 202 -16.02 -2.23 -10.99
C GLU A 202 -14.83 -2.97 -10.34
N ALA A 203 -13.65 -2.89 -10.95
CA ALA A 203 -12.45 -3.43 -10.34
C ALA A 203 -12.07 -2.63 -9.09
N LEU A 204 -12.10 -1.29 -9.16
CA LEU A 204 -11.83 -0.44 -8.00
C LEU A 204 -12.81 -0.71 -6.87
N SER A 205 -14.09 -0.96 -7.19
CA SER A 205 -15.14 -1.25 -6.23
C SER A 205 -14.94 -2.57 -5.49
N ARG A 206 -13.92 -3.38 -5.82
CA ARG A 206 -13.50 -4.58 -5.08
C ARG A 206 -12.27 -4.37 -4.20
N VAL A 207 -11.57 -3.23 -4.33
CA VAL A 207 -10.40 -2.91 -3.50
C VAL A 207 -10.88 -2.57 -2.09
N ARG A 208 -10.36 -3.30 -1.10
CA ARG A 208 -10.75 -3.17 0.31
C ARG A 208 -9.56 -3.01 1.24
N GLY A 209 -8.46 -3.69 0.92
CA GLY A 209 -7.21 -3.59 1.65
C GLY A 209 -6.33 -2.44 1.19
N PHE A 210 -5.53 -1.95 2.13
CA PHE A 210 -4.46 -0.99 1.86
C PHE A 210 -3.12 -1.56 2.34
N SER A 211 -2.09 -1.42 1.51
CA SER A 211 -0.70 -1.76 1.83
C SER A 211 0.12 -0.46 1.92
N PRO A 212 0.62 -0.10 3.11
CA PRO A 212 1.50 1.05 3.26
C PRO A 212 2.85 0.79 2.58
N SER A 213 3.40 1.77 1.87
CA SER A 213 4.76 1.67 1.32
C SER A 213 5.77 1.40 2.43
N GLU A 214 6.70 0.49 2.17
CA GLU A 214 7.69 -0.01 3.15
C GLU A 214 7.05 -0.67 4.38
N MET A 215 5.77 -1.02 4.25
CA MET A 215 4.91 -1.48 5.33
C MET A 215 4.92 -0.51 6.53
N ALA A 216 5.11 0.79 6.25
CA ALA A 216 5.43 1.77 7.25
C ALA A 216 4.19 2.34 7.95
N LEU A 217 4.06 2.08 9.26
CA LEU A 217 2.97 2.60 10.08
C LEU A 217 3.43 3.84 10.87
N PRO A 218 2.76 5.00 10.73
CA PRO A 218 3.05 6.16 11.57
C PRO A 218 2.74 5.86 13.04
N ASN A 219 3.66 6.21 13.93
CA ASN A 219 3.47 6.04 15.37
C ASN A 219 3.34 7.37 16.15
N HIS A 220 3.62 8.52 15.53
CA HIS A 220 3.19 9.81 16.06
C HIS A 220 1.65 9.86 16.11
N PRO A 221 1.01 10.13 17.28
CA PRO A 221 -0.45 10.08 17.44
C PRO A 221 -1.26 10.83 16.38
N ASP A 222 -0.89 12.08 16.10
CA ASP A 222 -1.61 12.91 15.13
C ASP A 222 -1.50 12.38 13.69
N ILE A 223 -0.31 11.91 13.31
CA ILE A 223 -0.06 11.37 11.95
C ILE A 223 -0.77 10.03 11.80
N ALA A 224 -0.73 9.17 12.82
CA ALA A 224 -1.40 7.88 12.82
C ALA A 224 -2.93 8.01 12.70
N TYR A 225 -3.52 8.98 13.39
CA TYR A 225 -4.94 9.31 13.27
C TYR A 225 -5.29 9.74 11.84
N GLU A 226 -4.54 10.69 11.27
CA GLU A 226 -4.81 11.19 9.92
C GLU A 226 -4.58 10.14 8.83
N PHE A 227 -3.60 9.24 9.03
CA PHE A 227 -3.38 8.08 8.18
C PHE A 227 -4.62 7.16 8.17
N VAL A 228 -5.08 6.71 9.34
CA VAL A 228 -6.26 5.84 9.44
C VAL A 228 -7.51 6.55 8.91
N LYS A 229 -7.69 7.83 9.25
CA LYS A 229 -8.79 8.65 8.76
C LYS A 229 -8.79 8.75 7.24
N THR A 230 -7.62 8.98 6.64
CA THR A 230 -7.46 9.01 5.18
C THR A 230 -7.91 7.70 4.54
N LEU A 231 -7.48 6.56 5.08
CA LEU A 231 -7.87 5.26 4.54
C LEU A 231 -9.39 5.03 4.60
N LYS A 232 -10.01 5.32 5.75
CA LYS A 232 -11.47 5.20 5.90
C LYS A 232 -12.24 6.13 4.97
N ASP A 233 -11.84 7.39 4.91
CA ASP A 233 -12.49 8.38 4.04
C ASP A 233 -12.37 8.00 2.56
N CYS A 234 -11.33 7.25 2.19
CA CYS A 234 -11.12 6.72 0.83
C CYS A 234 -11.70 5.31 0.64
N GLY A 235 -12.52 4.80 1.57
CA GLY A 235 -13.29 3.56 1.40
C GLY A 235 -12.54 2.25 1.69
N TYR A 236 -11.30 2.30 2.19
CA TYR A 236 -10.60 1.10 2.62
C TYR A 236 -11.19 0.55 3.93
N GLN A 237 -11.26 -0.77 4.03
CA GLN A 237 -11.85 -1.48 5.18
C GLN A 237 -10.79 -2.05 6.13
N TRP A 238 -9.64 -2.42 5.57
CA TRP A 238 -8.55 -2.99 6.35
C TRP A 238 -7.19 -2.52 5.82
N VAL A 239 -6.17 -2.57 6.69
CA VAL A 239 -4.78 -2.20 6.38
C VAL A 239 -3.84 -3.31 6.81
N LEU A 240 -2.82 -3.57 6.00
CA LEU A 240 -1.75 -4.49 6.35
C LEU A 240 -0.75 -3.76 7.26
N VAL A 241 -0.41 -4.35 8.42
CA VAL A 241 0.56 -3.78 9.36
C VAL A 241 1.56 -4.85 9.80
N GLN A 242 2.73 -4.42 10.29
CA GLN A 242 3.73 -5.35 10.78
C GLN A 242 3.51 -5.67 12.26
N GLU A 243 3.75 -6.91 12.64
CA GLU A 243 3.63 -7.37 14.02
C GLU A 243 4.39 -6.48 15.01
N HIS A 244 5.61 -6.03 14.66
CA HIS A 244 6.43 -5.16 15.50
C HIS A 244 6.17 -3.66 15.32
N SER A 245 5.24 -3.27 14.44
CA SER A 245 4.84 -1.86 14.28
C SER A 245 3.64 -1.49 15.15
N VAL A 246 3.03 -2.48 15.80
CA VAL A 246 1.86 -2.32 16.64
C VAL A 246 2.10 -2.93 18.03
N GLU A 247 1.38 -2.41 19.00
CA GLU A 247 1.41 -2.89 20.37
C GLU A 247 -0.02 -2.91 20.94
N ARG A 248 -0.17 -3.59 22.07
CA ARG A 248 -1.43 -3.61 22.78
C ARG A 248 -1.54 -2.42 23.75
N PRO A 249 -2.66 -1.69 23.76
CA PRO A 249 -2.83 -0.51 24.61
C PRO A 249 -2.68 -0.76 26.12
N GLU A 250 -2.97 -1.97 26.62
CA GLU A 250 -2.96 -2.23 28.05
C GLU A 250 -1.54 -2.39 28.64
N ASN A 251 -0.58 -2.86 27.84
CA ASN A 251 0.75 -3.22 28.34
C ASN A 251 1.92 -2.83 27.42
N GLY A 252 1.67 -2.29 26.23
CA GLY A 252 2.70 -1.89 25.28
C GLY A 252 3.52 -3.06 24.71
N ARG A 253 3.00 -4.29 24.76
CA ARG A 253 3.65 -5.47 24.15
C ARG A 253 3.07 -5.75 22.77
N ASN A 254 3.81 -6.49 21.94
CA ASN A 254 3.28 -7.00 20.67
C ASN A 254 2.05 -7.90 20.89
N PRO A 255 1.17 -8.03 19.89
CA PRO A 255 0.01 -8.91 19.97
C PRO A 255 0.39 -10.39 20.14
N ASP A 256 -0.22 -11.11 21.10
CA ASP A 256 0.07 -12.54 21.33
C ASP A 256 -0.58 -13.46 20.27
N ARG A 257 -1.53 -12.92 19.50
CA ARG A 257 -2.35 -13.68 18.54
C ARG A 257 -2.34 -13.02 17.16
N PRO A 258 -1.18 -12.90 16.48
CA PRO A 258 -1.07 -12.09 15.27
C PRO A 258 -1.88 -12.63 14.08
N HIS A 259 -2.23 -13.92 14.04
CA HIS A 259 -2.96 -14.55 12.92
C HIS A 259 -4.49 -14.36 12.93
N ILE A 260 -4.99 -13.39 13.71
CA ILE A 260 -6.39 -12.95 13.65
C ILE A 260 -6.42 -11.44 13.35
N PRO A 261 -7.51 -10.92 12.77
CA PRO A 261 -7.66 -9.50 12.54
C PRO A 261 -7.75 -8.76 13.88
N HIS A 262 -7.14 -7.59 13.92
CA HIS A 262 -7.20 -6.67 15.05
C HIS A 262 -7.92 -5.40 14.64
N ARG A 263 -8.32 -4.59 15.62
CA ARG A 263 -8.75 -3.21 15.39
C ARG A 263 -7.61 -2.28 15.74
N LEU A 264 -7.00 -1.67 14.72
CA LEU A 264 -6.02 -0.60 14.91
C LEU A 264 -6.76 0.67 15.30
N VAL A 265 -6.51 1.15 16.52
CA VAL A 265 -7.12 2.36 17.08
C VAL A 265 -6.06 3.45 17.18
N CYS A 266 -6.31 4.57 16.51
CA CYS A 266 -5.44 5.75 16.52
C CYS A 266 -6.18 6.94 17.11
N THR A 267 -5.66 7.49 18.19
CA THR A 267 -6.18 8.70 18.85
C THR A 267 -5.19 9.84 18.67
N ASN A 268 -5.66 11.02 18.28
CA ASN A 268 -4.80 12.20 18.14
C ASN A 268 -4.67 12.98 19.46
N SER A 269 -3.78 13.98 19.48
CA SER A 269 -3.54 14.85 20.64
C SER A 269 -4.75 15.71 21.02
N TYR A 270 -5.69 15.95 20.09
CA TYR A 270 -6.97 16.62 20.35
C TYR A 270 -8.04 15.68 20.92
N GLY A 271 -7.77 14.39 21.03
CA GLY A 271 -8.69 13.39 21.59
C GLY A 271 -9.68 12.79 20.59
N GLU A 272 -9.52 13.06 19.29
CA GLU A 272 -10.29 12.39 18.24
C GLU A 272 -9.73 11.00 17.97
N THR A 273 -10.60 10.04 17.65
CA THR A 273 -10.22 8.64 17.43
C THR A 273 -10.74 8.13 16.09
N ALA A 274 -9.89 7.43 15.36
CA ALA A 274 -10.26 6.66 14.18
C ALA A 274 -9.79 5.21 14.34
N SER A 275 -10.55 4.26 13.77
CA SER A 275 -10.19 2.83 13.79
C SER A 275 -10.38 2.17 12.42
N ILE A 276 -9.51 1.22 12.12
CA ILE A 276 -9.58 0.37 10.92
C ILE A 276 -9.16 -1.05 11.30
N ILE A 277 -9.62 -2.06 10.54
CA ILE A 277 -9.18 -3.44 10.74
C ILE A 277 -7.70 -3.55 10.32
N ALA A 278 -6.89 -4.14 11.17
CA ALA A 278 -5.50 -4.45 10.90
C ALA A 278 -5.34 -5.96 10.64
N ILE A 279 -4.81 -6.29 9.48
CA ILE A 279 -4.28 -7.62 9.20
C ILE A 279 -2.80 -7.58 9.53
N ILE A 280 -2.38 -8.40 10.50
CA ILE A 280 -1.00 -8.42 10.95
C ILE A 280 -0.20 -9.34 10.03
N LYS A 281 0.74 -8.74 9.32
CA LYS A 281 1.83 -9.45 8.67
C LYS A 281 2.81 -9.92 9.75
N THR A 282 3.03 -11.23 9.81
CA THR A 282 3.87 -11.87 10.84
C THR A 282 5.35 -11.81 10.50
N GLN A 283 6.20 -12.16 11.45
CA GLN A 283 7.66 -12.20 11.22
C GLN A 283 8.02 -13.14 10.06
N GLY A 284 8.96 -12.70 9.21
CA GLY A 284 9.37 -13.43 8.01
C GLY A 284 9.32 -12.67 6.68
N SER A 285 9.46 -11.34 6.65
CA SER A 285 9.49 -10.54 5.39
C SER A 285 10.81 -10.62 4.61
N ASP A 286 11.55 -11.73 4.70
CA ASP A 286 12.60 -11.93 3.70
C ASP A 286 11.88 -12.29 2.39
N THR A 287 12.19 -11.58 1.31
CA THR A 287 11.84 -11.98 -0.07
C THR A 287 11.95 -13.49 -0.28
N LYS A 288 12.94 -14.15 0.36
CA LYS A 288 13.13 -15.61 0.34
C LYS A 288 11.97 -16.40 0.95
N LEU A 289 11.39 -15.94 2.05
CA LEU A 289 10.35 -16.67 2.77
C LEU A 289 9.03 -16.66 1.99
N VAL A 290 8.63 -15.51 1.46
CA VAL A 290 7.47 -15.42 0.55
C VAL A 290 7.76 -16.17 -0.75
N ALA A 291 8.97 -16.04 -1.30
CA ALA A 291 9.37 -16.78 -2.49
C ALA A 291 9.28 -18.31 -2.31
N GLN A 292 9.53 -18.81 -1.11
CA GLN A 292 9.40 -20.24 -0.79
C GLN A 292 8.02 -20.61 -0.22
N MET A 293 7.05 -19.69 -0.24
CA MET A 293 5.71 -19.90 0.30
C MET A 293 5.72 -20.39 1.76
N GLN A 294 6.69 -19.94 2.57
CA GLN A 294 6.76 -20.23 4.00
C GLN A 294 5.44 -19.98 4.78
N PRO A 295 4.62 -18.94 4.50
CA PRO A 295 3.37 -18.74 5.26
C PRO A 295 2.38 -19.91 5.10
N TYR A 296 2.43 -20.66 4.00
CA TYR A 296 1.63 -21.86 3.84
C TYR A 296 2.07 -22.98 4.78
N TYR A 297 3.38 -23.21 4.90
CA TYR A 297 3.90 -24.25 5.79
C TYR A 297 3.67 -23.90 7.26
N GLU A 298 3.78 -22.63 7.63
CA GLU A 298 3.38 -22.14 8.96
C GLU A 298 1.89 -22.36 9.21
N ALA A 299 1.03 -22.04 8.23
CA ALA A 299 -0.40 -22.26 8.36
C ALA A 299 -0.74 -23.73 8.63
N ARG A 300 -0.03 -24.69 8.01
CA ARG A 300 -0.26 -26.13 8.24
C ARG A 300 0.00 -26.58 9.68
N GLU A 301 0.84 -25.85 10.40
CA GLU A 301 1.16 -26.13 11.81
C GLU A 301 0.14 -25.50 12.76
N GLN A 302 -0.66 -24.53 12.30
CA GLN A 302 -1.68 -23.86 13.10
C GLN A 302 -2.98 -24.67 13.21
N SER A 303 -3.82 -24.29 14.17
CA SER A 303 -5.18 -24.82 14.33
C SER A 303 -6.12 -23.68 14.71
N ARG A 304 -7.43 -23.95 14.75
CA ARG A 304 -8.45 -22.93 14.99
C ARG A 304 -8.29 -22.26 16.36
N TRP A 305 -8.53 -20.97 16.42
CA TRP A 305 -8.45 -20.13 17.62
C TRP A 305 -9.83 -19.61 18.03
N ASP A 306 -9.95 -19.09 19.25
CA ASP A 306 -11.16 -18.38 19.70
C ASP A 306 -11.11 -16.88 19.34
N LEU A 307 -12.18 -16.40 18.72
CA LEU A 307 -12.43 -14.99 18.43
C LEU A 307 -13.92 -14.69 18.60
N GLY A 308 -14.28 -13.79 19.51
CA GLY A 308 -15.68 -13.44 19.77
C GLY A 308 -16.55 -14.63 20.20
N GLY A 309 -15.97 -15.63 20.90
CA GLY A 309 -16.66 -16.86 21.28
C GLY A 309 -16.94 -17.82 20.11
N LYS A 310 -16.32 -17.58 18.94
CA LYS A 310 -16.36 -18.46 17.78
C LYS A 310 -14.99 -19.09 17.58
N SER A 311 -14.99 -20.37 17.21
CA SER A 311 -13.80 -21.03 16.69
C SER A 311 -13.57 -20.55 15.25
N VAL A 312 -12.41 -19.96 14.97
CA VAL A 312 -12.02 -19.42 13.66
C VAL A 312 -10.67 -19.98 13.20
N PRO A 313 -10.45 -20.24 11.91
CA PRO A 313 -9.13 -20.59 11.40
C PRO A 313 -8.23 -19.35 11.43
N PRO A 314 -6.97 -19.41 11.92
CA PRO A 314 -6.03 -18.31 11.80
C PRO A 314 -5.64 -18.07 10.33
N LEU A 315 -5.34 -16.81 9.99
CA LEU A 315 -4.84 -16.40 8.68
C LEU A 315 -3.38 -15.96 8.80
N ILE A 316 -2.48 -16.76 8.25
CA ILE A 316 -1.05 -16.45 8.22
C ILE A 316 -0.83 -15.56 6.99
N THR A 317 -0.41 -14.32 7.21
CA THR A 317 -0.31 -13.31 6.15
C THR A 317 1.12 -12.83 6.00
N GLN A 318 1.66 -12.87 4.78
CA GLN A 318 2.95 -12.26 4.46
C GLN A 318 2.90 -11.46 3.15
N ILE A 319 3.78 -10.46 3.06
CA ILE A 319 4.02 -9.63 1.88
C ILE A 319 5.53 -9.52 1.66
N ALA A 320 5.95 -9.52 0.40
CA ALA A 320 7.31 -9.20 -0.01
C ALA A 320 7.33 -8.56 -1.40
N ASP A 321 8.43 -7.89 -1.70
CA ASP A 321 8.77 -7.42 -3.05
C ASP A 321 8.72 -8.60 -4.03
N GLY A 322 7.95 -8.47 -5.10
CA GLY A 322 7.67 -9.54 -6.07
C GLY A 322 8.73 -9.68 -7.17
N GLU A 323 9.62 -8.69 -7.29
CA GLU A 323 10.75 -8.63 -8.22
C GLU A 323 12.13 -8.75 -7.55
N ASN A 324 12.23 -8.51 -6.23
CA ASN A 324 13.53 -8.39 -5.57
C ASN A 324 14.10 -9.74 -5.08
N GLY A 325 15.38 -9.97 -5.37
CA GLY A 325 16.16 -11.09 -4.87
C GLY A 325 16.11 -12.35 -5.75
N GLY A 326 17.24 -13.04 -5.84
CA GLY A 326 17.38 -14.23 -6.70
C GLY A 326 16.38 -15.35 -6.39
N VAL A 327 15.99 -15.52 -5.13
CA VAL A 327 15.01 -16.54 -4.71
C VAL A 327 13.61 -16.17 -5.20
N MET A 328 13.18 -14.91 -5.08
CA MET A 328 11.90 -14.44 -5.61
C MET A 328 11.85 -14.55 -7.14
N MET A 329 12.93 -14.19 -7.82
CA MET A 329 12.98 -14.27 -9.28
C MET A 329 12.91 -15.72 -9.78
N ASN A 330 13.58 -16.67 -9.10
CA ASN A 330 13.78 -18.02 -9.65
C ASN A 330 12.98 -19.13 -8.96
N GLU A 331 12.74 -19.08 -7.65
CA GLU A 331 12.10 -20.17 -6.89
C GLU A 331 10.59 -19.98 -6.70
N PHE A 332 10.14 -18.72 -6.56
CA PHE A 332 8.71 -18.40 -6.37
C PHE A 332 7.78 -19.04 -7.39
N PRO A 333 8.07 -19.04 -8.71
CA PRO A 333 7.18 -19.66 -9.69
C PRO A 333 6.86 -21.11 -9.33
N HIS A 334 7.89 -21.95 -9.17
CA HIS A 334 7.70 -23.36 -8.86
C HIS A 334 6.98 -23.55 -7.52
N LYS A 335 7.36 -22.78 -6.50
CA LYS A 335 6.75 -22.88 -5.16
C LYS A 335 5.30 -22.45 -5.12
N PHE A 336 4.92 -21.43 -5.87
CA PHE A 336 3.53 -21.00 -5.98
C PHE A 336 2.65 -22.08 -6.63
N PHE A 337 3.14 -22.76 -7.68
CA PHE A 337 2.43 -23.90 -8.28
C PHE A 337 2.34 -25.08 -7.30
N GLU A 338 3.43 -25.46 -6.64
CA GLU A 338 3.46 -26.54 -5.64
C GLU A 338 2.41 -26.29 -4.54
N VAL A 339 2.43 -25.11 -3.93
CA VAL A 339 1.50 -24.77 -2.85
C VAL A 339 0.06 -24.62 -3.34
N SER A 340 -0.17 -24.06 -4.53
CA SER A 340 -1.53 -23.99 -5.09
C SER A 340 -2.12 -25.38 -5.33
N ASN A 341 -1.27 -26.34 -5.73
CA ASN A 341 -1.65 -27.74 -5.87
C ASN A 341 -1.99 -28.40 -4.53
N ASP A 342 -1.14 -28.24 -3.53
CA ASP A 342 -1.28 -28.88 -2.23
C ASP A 342 -2.40 -28.27 -1.37
N SER A 343 -2.63 -26.96 -1.49
CA SER A 343 -3.62 -26.22 -0.69
C SER A 343 -5.05 -26.36 -1.22
N THR A 344 -5.24 -26.66 -2.50
CA THR A 344 -6.57 -26.77 -3.10
C THR A 344 -7.36 -27.93 -2.46
N GLY A 345 -8.47 -27.61 -1.81
CA GLY A 345 -9.35 -28.60 -1.17
C GLY A 345 -8.79 -29.22 0.11
N SER A 346 -7.66 -28.71 0.62
CA SER A 346 -7.10 -29.13 1.90
C SER A 346 -7.81 -28.42 3.06
N ASP A 347 -7.42 -28.76 4.29
CA ASP A 347 -7.83 -28.04 5.50
C ASP A 347 -7.04 -26.73 5.72
N THR A 348 -6.09 -26.40 4.84
CA THR A 348 -5.21 -25.22 4.90
C THR A 348 -5.13 -24.53 3.52
N PRO A 349 -6.21 -23.90 3.03
CA PRO A 349 -6.23 -23.29 1.71
C PRO A 349 -5.48 -21.95 1.67
N LEU A 350 -5.15 -21.49 0.46
CA LEU A 350 -4.85 -20.08 0.22
C LEU A 350 -6.15 -19.27 0.30
N MET A 351 -6.13 -18.12 0.97
CA MET A 351 -7.28 -17.23 1.15
C MET A 351 -6.82 -15.77 1.21
N ASN A 352 -7.50 -14.89 0.48
CA ASN A 352 -7.22 -13.46 0.53
C ASN A 352 -7.89 -12.81 1.74
N ALA A 353 -7.37 -11.68 2.20
CA ALA A 353 -7.78 -11.08 3.47
C ALA A 353 -9.24 -10.59 3.45
N THR A 354 -9.74 -10.04 2.35
CA THR A 354 -11.16 -9.66 2.26
C THR A 354 -12.07 -10.89 2.26
N GLU A 355 -11.73 -11.95 1.52
CA GLU A 355 -12.46 -13.22 1.54
C GLU A 355 -12.54 -13.79 2.96
N TYR A 356 -11.43 -13.73 3.70
CA TYR A 356 -11.36 -14.16 5.10
C TYR A 356 -12.26 -13.33 6.03
N LEU A 357 -12.20 -11.99 5.93
CA LEU A 357 -13.03 -11.09 6.73
C LEU A 357 -14.53 -11.29 6.45
N GLU A 358 -14.91 -11.51 5.18
CA GLU A 358 -16.28 -11.79 4.79
C GLU A 358 -16.82 -13.08 5.43
N HIS A 359 -16.00 -14.14 5.51
CA HIS A 359 -16.35 -15.35 6.25
C HIS A 359 -16.53 -15.09 7.75
N LEU A 360 -15.64 -14.33 8.38
CA LEU A 360 -15.77 -13.98 9.80
C LEU A 360 -17.08 -13.22 10.08
N PHE A 361 -17.39 -12.22 9.26
CA PHE A 361 -18.61 -11.43 9.42
C PHE A 361 -19.87 -12.24 9.13
N ALA A 362 -19.85 -13.14 8.14
CA ALA A 362 -20.95 -14.07 7.89
C ALA A 362 -21.21 -15.03 9.08
N MET A 363 -20.20 -15.32 9.90
CA MET A 363 -20.34 -16.09 11.14
C MET A 363 -20.85 -15.26 12.34
N GLY A 364 -21.06 -13.97 12.16
CA GLY A 364 -21.57 -13.04 13.16
C GLY A 364 -20.50 -12.39 14.05
N ILE A 365 -19.21 -12.54 13.72
CA ILE A 365 -18.14 -11.74 14.32
C ILE A 365 -18.30 -10.30 13.83
N GLN A 366 -18.06 -9.34 14.71
CA GLN A 366 -18.14 -7.92 14.40
C GLN A 366 -16.80 -7.24 14.68
N GLU A 367 -16.60 -6.04 14.12
CA GLU A 367 -15.34 -5.29 14.30
C GLU A 367 -15.00 -5.08 15.78
N GLN A 368 -16.00 -4.93 16.65
CA GLN A 368 -15.78 -4.78 18.09
C GLN A 368 -15.35 -6.03 18.83
N ASP A 369 -15.52 -7.21 18.24
CA ASP A 369 -15.05 -8.47 18.80
C ASP A 369 -13.53 -8.65 18.54
N LEU A 370 -12.96 -7.83 17.64
CA LEU A 370 -11.55 -7.86 17.31
C LEU A 370 -10.71 -7.24 18.43
N PRO A 371 -9.60 -7.89 18.84
CA PRO A 371 -8.67 -7.32 19.81
C PRO A 371 -8.10 -5.98 19.31
N VAL A 372 -7.88 -5.06 20.25
CA VAL A 372 -7.38 -3.72 19.93
C VAL A 372 -5.85 -3.72 19.89
N VAL A 373 -5.31 -3.03 18.88
CA VAL A 373 -3.89 -2.64 18.81
C VAL A 373 -3.79 -1.15 18.55
N GLN A 374 -2.64 -0.58 18.87
CA GLN A 374 -2.25 0.79 18.56
C GLN A 374 -0.85 0.80 17.95
N PRO A 375 -0.41 1.89 17.28
CA PRO A 375 0.96 2.00 16.82
C PRO A 375 1.97 1.87 17.97
N ILE A 376 3.12 1.27 17.69
CA ILE A 376 4.16 1.01 18.68
C ILE A 376 4.65 2.29 19.37
N MET A 377 5.07 2.18 20.64
CA MET A 377 5.54 3.25 21.53
C MET A 377 4.45 4.19 22.06
N GLN A 378 3.21 4.10 21.60
CA GLN A 378 2.15 5.00 22.04
C GLN A 378 1.71 4.79 23.50
N LYS A 379 1.89 3.60 24.08
CA LYS A 379 1.57 3.30 25.48
C LYS A 379 2.34 4.23 26.41
N ARG A 380 3.61 4.45 26.10
CA ARG A 380 4.50 5.34 26.88
C ARG A 380 4.04 6.79 26.83
N LEU A 381 3.45 7.21 25.70
CA LEU A 381 2.85 8.53 25.51
C LEU A 381 1.56 8.65 26.31
N TRP A 382 0.63 7.70 26.14
CA TRP A 382 -0.68 7.73 26.78
C TRP A 382 -0.65 7.52 28.30
N ASP A 383 0.44 6.95 28.84
CA ASP A 383 0.68 6.91 30.29
C ASP A 383 1.00 8.29 30.90
N ARG A 384 1.38 9.26 30.07
CA ARG A 384 1.80 10.62 30.48
C ARG A 384 0.90 11.74 29.95
N VAL A 385 0.08 11.45 28.94
CA VAL A 385 -0.81 12.41 28.25
C VAL A 385 -2.22 11.84 28.22
N LYS A 386 -3.21 12.67 28.57
CA LYS A 386 -4.62 12.31 28.36
C LYS A 386 -5.04 12.73 26.94
N PRO A 387 -5.82 11.91 26.22
CA PRO A 387 -6.43 12.34 24.96
C PRO A 387 -7.17 13.67 25.14
N GLY A 388 -6.85 14.67 24.31
CA GLY A 388 -7.40 16.02 24.40
C GLY A 388 -6.55 17.04 25.15
N ASP A 389 -5.41 16.65 25.75
CA ASP A 389 -4.47 17.59 26.40
C ASP A 389 -3.76 18.53 25.40
N GLY A 390 -3.91 18.30 24.09
CA GLY A 390 -3.43 19.17 23.03
C GLY A 390 -2.02 18.84 22.50
N PRO A 391 -1.69 19.36 21.31
CA PRO A 391 -0.43 19.06 20.62
C PRO A 391 0.80 19.61 21.35
N GLU A 392 0.69 20.74 22.06
CA GLU A 392 1.81 21.30 22.82
C GLU A 392 2.25 20.37 23.95
N LYS A 393 1.28 19.78 24.66
CA LYS A 393 1.58 18.82 25.73
C LYS A 393 2.13 17.52 25.18
N MET A 394 1.60 17.05 24.05
CA MET A 394 2.11 15.88 23.34
C MET A 394 3.59 16.07 22.95
N ALA A 395 3.92 17.22 22.35
CA ALA A 395 5.29 17.54 21.95
C ALA A 395 6.26 17.58 23.14
N GLN A 396 5.84 18.15 24.28
CA GLN A 396 6.65 18.17 25.50
C GLN A 396 6.98 16.74 25.99
N VAL A 397 5.98 15.86 26.05
CA VAL A 397 6.16 14.47 26.50
C VAL A 397 7.02 13.66 25.53
N ILE A 398 6.88 13.87 24.22
CA ILE A 398 7.76 13.24 23.22
C ILE A 398 9.23 13.61 23.50
N GLU A 399 9.53 14.89 23.76
CA GLU A 399 10.89 15.35 24.05
C GLU A 399 11.42 14.86 25.39
N GLU A 400 10.57 14.70 26.41
CA GLU A 400 10.93 14.06 27.67
C GLU A 400 11.30 12.58 27.46
N LEU A 401 10.48 11.82 26.74
CA LEU A 401 10.71 10.40 26.47
C LEU A 401 11.98 10.16 25.64
N LYS A 402 12.26 11.01 24.64
CA LYS A 402 13.51 10.94 23.86
C LYS A 402 14.76 11.15 24.72
N LYS A 403 14.68 11.98 25.77
CA LYS A 403 15.80 12.21 26.71
C LYS A 403 15.98 11.06 27.69
N GLU A 404 14.89 10.41 28.09
CA GLU A 404 14.90 9.25 28.99
C GLU A 404 15.45 7.99 28.31
N ASP A 405 15.15 7.80 27.03
CA ASP A 405 15.47 6.58 26.29
C ASP A 405 15.80 6.87 24.82
N ASN A 406 17.06 6.62 24.44
CA ASN A 406 17.54 6.80 23.08
C ASN A 406 16.88 5.86 22.05
N GLN A 407 16.16 4.81 22.49
CA GLN A 407 15.40 3.92 21.61
C GLN A 407 13.97 4.44 21.34
N PHE A 408 13.51 5.47 22.05
CA PHE A 408 12.18 6.04 21.81
C PHE A 408 12.17 6.91 20.55
N HIS A 409 11.25 6.63 19.62
CA HIS A 409 11.05 7.42 18.41
C HIS A 409 9.57 7.49 18.03
N VAL A 410 9.22 8.57 17.32
CA VAL A 410 7.88 8.79 16.73
C VAL A 410 7.96 9.00 15.20
N GLU A 411 9.01 8.47 14.59
CA GLU A 411 9.30 8.56 13.14
C GLU A 411 8.60 7.46 12.30
N GLY A 412 7.74 6.64 12.91
CA GLY A 412 7.11 5.45 12.33
C GLY A 412 7.90 4.15 12.53
N GLY A 413 7.28 3.00 12.22
CA GLY A 413 7.93 1.70 12.10
C GLY A 413 7.88 1.19 10.67
N SER A 414 8.93 0.52 10.18
CA SER A 414 9.11 0.07 8.79
C SER A 414 9.69 -1.34 8.75
N TRP A 415 9.53 -2.09 7.66
CA TRP A 415 10.06 -3.46 7.53
C TRP A 415 11.57 -3.51 7.37
N THR A 416 12.19 -2.36 7.11
CA THR A 416 13.64 -2.22 7.01
C THR A 416 14.32 -2.09 8.37
N ASN A 417 13.59 -1.91 9.49
CA ASN A 417 14.00 -1.82 10.91
C ASN A 417 15.19 -0.90 11.29
N ASN A 418 16.07 -0.53 10.37
CA ASN A 418 17.37 0.10 10.58
C ASN A 418 17.58 1.36 9.70
N LEU A 419 16.70 1.61 8.72
CA LEU A 419 16.78 2.76 7.83
C LEU A 419 15.90 3.90 8.38
N SER A 420 16.53 5.02 8.76
CA SER A 420 15.78 6.25 9.02
C SER A 420 15.39 6.87 7.68
N TRP A 421 14.09 7.08 7.48
CA TRP A 421 13.55 7.79 6.31
C TRP A 421 13.69 9.31 6.43
N VAL A 422 14.23 9.80 7.56
CA VAL A 422 14.27 11.21 7.94
C VAL A 422 15.72 11.69 8.10
N LYS A 423 16.49 11.03 8.96
CA LYS A 423 17.82 11.48 9.37
C LYS A 423 18.84 11.38 8.23
N GLY A 424 19.48 12.50 7.90
CA GLY A 424 20.54 12.54 6.88
C GLY A 424 20.06 12.69 5.43
N TYR A 425 18.77 12.98 5.23
CA TYR A 425 18.16 13.23 3.91
C TYR A 425 17.50 14.62 3.84
N GLU A 426 18.00 15.59 4.61
CA GLU A 426 17.47 16.97 4.66
C GLU A 426 17.54 17.65 3.28
N ASN A 427 18.51 17.26 2.45
CA ASN A 427 18.66 17.71 1.06
C ASN A 427 17.52 17.24 0.13
N VAL A 428 16.76 16.22 0.51
CA VAL A 428 15.59 15.74 -0.25
C VAL A 428 14.29 16.13 0.45
N LEU A 429 14.22 15.95 1.77
CA LEU A 429 13.02 16.25 2.56
C LEU A 429 12.70 17.74 2.61
N GLY A 430 13.71 18.61 2.74
CA GLY A 430 13.50 20.06 2.73
C GLY A 430 12.86 20.56 1.42
N PRO A 431 13.39 20.21 0.23
CA PRO A 431 12.73 20.49 -1.04
C PRO A 431 11.33 19.89 -1.16
N MET A 432 11.12 18.64 -0.73
CA MET A 432 9.81 17.99 -0.74
C MET A 432 8.77 18.78 0.09
N GLU A 433 9.12 19.20 1.30
CA GLU A 433 8.25 20.00 2.18
C GLU A 433 7.92 21.37 1.55
N LYS A 434 8.90 22.02 0.91
CA LYS A 434 8.67 23.30 0.22
C LYS A 434 7.68 23.15 -0.94
N VAL A 435 7.84 22.12 -1.76
CA VAL A 435 6.91 21.84 -2.87
C VAL A 435 5.53 21.51 -2.34
N SER A 436 5.42 20.69 -1.29
CA SER A 436 4.15 20.39 -0.61
C SER A 436 3.43 21.66 -0.14
N ALA A 437 4.17 22.54 0.57
CA ALA A 437 3.62 23.80 1.07
C ALA A 437 3.15 24.71 -0.08
N LEU A 438 3.94 24.81 -1.15
CA LEU A 438 3.60 25.61 -2.32
C LEU A 438 2.39 25.04 -3.08
N PHE A 439 2.31 23.71 -3.24
CA PHE A 439 1.14 23.05 -3.83
C PHE A 439 -0.13 23.33 -3.00
N ASN A 440 -0.03 23.21 -1.68
CA ASN A 440 -1.14 23.54 -0.79
C ASN A 440 -1.57 25.01 -0.91
N GLU A 441 -0.63 25.94 -1.01
CA GLU A 441 -0.93 27.38 -1.18
C GLU A 441 -1.59 27.66 -2.54
N LYS A 442 -0.94 27.25 -3.64
CA LYS A 442 -1.34 27.62 -5.00
C LYS A 442 -2.51 26.79 -5.51
N ALA A 443 -2.49 25.47 -5.32
CA ALA A 443 -3.48 24.56 -5.86
C ALA A 443 -4.69 24.41 -4.91
N ILE A 444 -4.43 24.03 -3.65
CA ILE A 444 -5.51 23.69 -2.71
C ILE A 444 -6.21 24.94 -2.16
N LYS A 445 -5.47 25.86 -1.53
CA LYS A 445 -6.04 27.13 -1.01
C LYS A 445 -6.48 28.05 -2.14
N GLY A 446 -5.78 28.02 -3.27
CA GLY A 446 -6.20 28.69 -4.52
C GLY A 446 -7.46 28.11 -5.16
N ARG A 447 -7.97 26.96 -4.68
CA ARG A 447 -9.17 26.28 -5.17
C ARG A 447 -9.12 25.96 -6.67
N ILE A 448 -7.95 25.59 -7.15
CA ILE A 448 -7.78 25.15 -8.54
C ILE A 448 -8.56 23.84 -8.73
N PRO A 449 -9.45 23.74 -9.72
CA PRO A 449 -10.20 22.51 -10.00
C PRO A 449 -9.26 21.32 -10.28
N THR A 450 -9.56 20.18 -9.65
CA THR A 450 -8.71 18.98 -9.74
C THR A 450 -8.66 18.35 -11.14
N ASN A 451 -9.60 18.71 -12.03
CA ASN A 451 -9.62 18.24 -13.41
C ASN A 451 -8.79 19.10 -14.39
N GLU A 452 -8.29 20.26 -13.97
CA GLU A 452 -7.44 21.11 -14.81
C GLU A 452 -6.07 20.48 -15.06
N HIS A 453 -5.50 20.73 -16.24
CA HIS A 453 -4.17 20.24 -16.61
C HIS A 453 -3.08 20.69 -15.63
N ARG A 454 -3.01 21.99 -15.29
CA ARG A 454 -1.99 22.53 -14.38
C ARG A 454 -2.02 21.88 -12.99
N TYR A 455 -3.22 21.59 -12.46
CA TYR A 455 -3.38 20.87 -11.19
C TYR A 455 -2.80 19.46 -11.30
N ARG A 456 -3.24 18.71 -12.31
CA ARG A 456 -2.82 17.32 -12.52
C ARG A 456 -1.31 17.21 -12.78
N ASN A 457 -0.76 18.14 -13.56
CA ASN A 457 0.66 18.19 -13.88
C ASN A 457 1.52 18.49 -12.64
N ALA A 458 1.13 19.47 -11.83
CA ALA A 458 1.81 19.76 -10.57
C ALA A 458 1.69 18.59 -9.58
N LEU A 459 0.50 17.97 -9.48
CA LEU A 459 0.26 16.84 -8.60
C LEU A 459 1.13 15.64 -8.99
N TYR A 460 1.21 15.30 -10.28
CA TYR A 460 2.06 14.24 -10.79
C TYR A 460 3.53 14.44 -10.40
N HIS A 461 4.09 15.63 -10.64
CA HIS A 461 5.49 15.91 -10.30
C HIS A 461 5.75 15.93 -8.80
N MET A 462 4.85 16.51 -8.00
CA MET A 462 4.95 16.49 -6.54
C MET A 462 4.93 15.04 -6.03
N MET A 463 3.96 14.23 -6.44
CA MET A 463 3.89 12.83 -5.99
C MET A 463 5.12 12.02 -6.44
N ALA A 464 5.60 12.23 -7.66
CA ALA A 464 6.81 11.55 -8.15
C ALA A 464 8.07 11.96 -7.38
N SER A 465 8.12 13.17 -6.80
CA SER A 465 9.24 13.62 -5.98
C SER A 465 9.24 13.02 -4.56
N GLN A 466 8.12 12.43 -4.12
CA GLN A 466 7.91 11.98 -2.74
C GLN A 466 8.15 10.47 -2.51
N THR A 467 8.60 9.74 -3.54
CA THR A 467 8.90 8.30 -3.40
C THR A 467 9.97 8.01 -2.35
N SER A 468 9.85 6.87 -1.67
CA SER A 468 10.87 6.38 -0.73
C SER A 468 12.22 6.08 -1.40
N CYS A 469 12.22 5.73 -2.68
CA CYS A 469 13.41 5.24 -3.38
C CYS A 469 14.58 6.24 -3.39
N TYR A 470 14.32 7.55 -3.43
CA TYR A 470 15.38 8.56 -3.39
C TYR A 470 16.16 8.58 -2.08
N ARG A 471 15.63 7.96 -1.02
CA ARG A 471 16.29 7.83 0.28
C ARG A 471 16.70 6.39 0.59
N TYR A 472 16.09 5.41 -0.07
CA TYR A 472 16.40 3.99 0.14
C TYR A 472 17.80 3.62 -0.34
N TRP A 473 18.19 4.10 -1.53
CA TRP A 473 19.45 3.72 -2.19
C TRP A 473 20.69 4.49 -1.73
N GLY A 474 20.57 5.32 -0.70
CA GLY A 474 21.66 6.17 -0.21
C GLY A 474 21.75 7.53 -0.91
N GLN A 475 22.72 8.32 -0.46
CA GLN A 475 23.04 9.62 -1.05
C GLN A 475 23.69 9.48 -2.44
N GLY A 476 23.54 10.51 -3.29
CA GLY A 476 24.16 10.60 -4.61
C GLY A 476 23.11 10.78 -5.70
N LEU A 477 23.28 10.07 -6.83
CA LEU A 477 22.43 10.25 -8.01
C LEU A 477 20.91 10.11 -7.71
N TRP A 478 20.54 9.20 -6.81
CA TRP A 478 19.14 9.04 -6.37
C TRP A 478 18.60 10.25 -5.61
N THR A 479 19.41 10.88 -4.77
CA THR A 479 19.00 12.12 -4.07
C THR A 479 19.01 13.32 -5.01
N ASP A 480 19.86 13.32 -6.05
CA ASP A 480 19.85 14.33 -7.13
C ASP A 480 18.58 14.21 -7.99
N TYR A 481 18.12 13.00 -8.29
CA TYR A 481 16.84 12.76 -8.96
C TYR A 481 15.65 13.34 -8.16
N GLY A 482 15.60 13.06 -6.86
CA GLY A 482 14.55 13.61 -5.99
C GLY A 482 14.55 15.14 -5.95
N GLN A 483 15.72 15.76 -5.87
CA GLN A 483 15.88 17.22 -5.88
C GLN A 483 15.46 17.83 -7.22
N GLU A 484 15.84 17.22 -8.34
CA GLU A 484 15.47 17.70 -9.67
C GLU A 484 13.96 17.63 -9.90
N ILE A 485 13.29 16.55 -9.49
CA ILE A 485 11.84 16.46 -9.63
C ILE A 485 11.13 17.47 -8.71
N CYS A 486 11.65 17.72 -7.49
CA CYS A 486 11.15 18.81 -6.64
C CYS A 486 11.28 20.18 -7.34
N ARG A 487 12.42 20.44 -8.00
CA ARG A 487 12.63 21.68 -8.77
C ARG A 487 11.61 21.81 -9.91
N ARG A 488 11.35 20.74 -10.67
CA ARG A 488 10.33 20.74 -11.74
C ARG A 488 8.93 21.01 -11.20
N ALA A 489 8.55 20.36 -10.10
CA ALA A 489 7.26 20.60 -9.44
C ALA A 489 7.13 22.05 -8.96
N HIS A 490 8.19 22.61 -8.37
CA HIS A 490 8.26 24.00 -7.94
C HIS A 490 8.06 24.98 -9.12
N ASP A 491 8.74 24.74 -10.25
CA ASP A 491 8.63 25.59 -11.43
C ASP A 491 7.21 25.58 -12.02
N ILE A 492 6.59 24.40 -12.15
CA ILE A 492 5.18 24.29 -12.58
C ILE A 492 4.27 25.13 -11.67
N LEU A 493 4.44 24.99 -10.34
CA LEU A 493 3.67 25.75 -9.36
C LEU A 493 3.93 27.25 -9.35
N THR A 494 5.07 27.69 -9.89
CA THR A 494 5.47 29.10 -9.92
C THR A 494 5.03 29.79 -11.20
N TYR A 495 5.13 29.09 -12.34
CA TYR A 495 4.96 29.69 -13.65
C TYR A 495 3.60 29.36 -14.31
N ASP A 496 2.90 28.30 -13.88
CA ASP A 496 1.63 27.86 -14.49
C ASP A 496 0.37 28.15 -13.65
N PHE A 497 0.52 28.70 -12.42
CA PHE A 497 -0.57 28.84 -11.43
C PHE A 497 -1.10 30.27 -11.23
#